data_AF-A0A182JFS7-F1
#
_entry.id   AF-A0A182JFS7-F1
#
_cell.length_a   1.000
_cell.length_b   1.000
_cell.length_c   1.000
_cell.angle_alpha   90.00
_cell.angle_beta   90.00
_cell.angle_gamma   90.00
#
_symmetry.space_group_name_H-M   'P 1'
#
loop_
_entity.id
_entity.type
_entity.pdbx_description
1 polymer ?
#
loop_
_entity_poly.entity_id
_entity_poly.type
_entity_poly.pdbx_seq_one_letter_code
_entity_poly.pdbx_strand_id
1 'polypeptide(L)'
;MTITDYISTLADNPYFGAGFGLFGVGAGAAMLRKGMQGAMILFRRHYMITLEVPCRDKSYQWLLQWITQKGARQTQHLSVETSFEQRDTGHVKTRYDFIPSVGTHIMWYSGTWIKVDRAREQHTLDLHMGVPWETVQLTAFGRNKNLYFKILEEARQLALKNTEGKTIMYTAMGSEWRPFGHPRKRRPIGSVVLDQGVSERILLDCREFIKNPQWYSDRGIPYRRGYLLHGPPGCGKSSFITALAGEIEFGICLLNLSERGLTDDRLNHLMNVAPQQSIILLEDIDAAFVSRQDTPQQKSAYEGLNRVTFSGLLNCLDGVASTEARIVFMTTNYLDRLDPALIRPGRVDMKEYIGHCSRHQLEQMFRRFYTGTDAEENARVFAERVAADGRNVSPAQIQGYFMVHKMSDQQTVIDNVHGIWDST
;
A
#
# COMPACT_ATOMS: atom_id res chain seq x y z
N MET A 1 31.56 24.97 71.75
CA MET A 1 32.02 23.64 71.30
C MET A 1 31.79 23.56 69.81
N THR A 2 32.87 23.43 69.06
CA THR A 2 32.81 23.26 67.61
C THR A 2 32.28 21.85 67.28
N ILE A 3 31.67 21.65 66.11
CA ILE A 3 31.20 20.30 65.68
C ILE A 3 32.35 19.28 65.73
N THR A 4 33.59 19.76 65.51
CA THR A 4 34.83 19.00 65.68
C THR A 4 35.08 18.53 67.11
N ASP A 5 34.76 19.31 68.14
CA ASP A 5 34.94 18.92 69.57
C ASP A 5 33.90 17.88 70.04
N TYR A 6 32.69 17.93 69.46
CA TYR A 6 31.66 16.91 69.70
C TYR A 6 32.01 15.58 69.02
N ILE A 7 32.58 15.63 67.82
CA ILE A 7 33.00 14.43 67.09
C ILE A 7 34.19 13.76 67.78
N SER A 8 35.16 14.53 68.31
CA SER A 8 36.30 13.96 69.04
C SER A 8 35.87 13.30 70.35
N THR A 9 34.95 13.90 71.12
CA THR A 9 34.46 13.31 72.38
C THR A 9 33.57 12.08 72.18
N LEU A 10 32.86 11.98 71.05
CA LEU A 10 32.10 10.80 70.66
C LEU A 10 32.98 9.66 70.10
N ALA A 11 34.12 9.99 69.49
CA ALA A 11 35.07 9.02 68.94
C ALA A 11 35.87 8.26 70.02
N ASP A 12 36.10 8.87 71.18
CA ASP A 12 36.78 8.25 72.32
C ASP A 12 35.90 7.21 73.08
N ASN A 13 34.61 7.11 72.75
CA ASN A 13 33.73 6.11 73.36
C ASN A 13 33.68 4.82 72.50
N PRO A 14 34.16 3.68 73.02
CA PRO A 14 34.26 2.43 72.25
C PRO A 14 32.91 1.90 71.75
N TYR A 15 31.79 2.27 72.39
CA TYR A 15 30.44 1.90 71.94
C TYR A 15 29.93 2.80 70.79
N PHE A 16 30.34 4.08 70.75
CA PHE A 16 29.96 5.00 69.67
C PHE A 16 30.89 4.93 68.45
N GLY A 17 32.16 4.55 68.64
CA GLY A 17 33.10 4.30 67.53
C GLY A 17 32.62 3.23 66.54
N ALA A 18 31.93 2.19 67.01
CA ALA A 18 31.29 1.18 66.16
C ALA A 18 30.13 1.76 65.31
N GLY A 19 29.37 2.71 65.86
CA GLY A 19 28.29 3.42 65.14
C GLY A 19 28.82 4.36 64.06
N PHE A 20 29.89 5.10 64.34
CA PHE A 20 30.58 5.93 63.34
C PHE A 20 31.25 5.09 62.25
N GLY A 21 31.83 3.94 62.59
CA GLY A 21 32.35 2.98 61.62
C GLY A 21 31.25 2.45 60.68
N LEU A 22 30.09 2.06 61.23
CA LEU A 22 28.94 1.61 60.44
C LEU A 22 28.38 2.73 59.54
N PHE A 23 28.31 3.95 60.05
CA PHE A 23 27.91 5.13 59.26
C PHE A 23 28.90 5.41 58.12
N GLY A 24 30.21 5.37 58.38
CA GLY A 24 31.24 5.56 57.37
C GLY A 24 31.20 4.49 56.27
N VAL A 25 31.02 3.22 56.64
CA VAL A 25 30.83 2.11 55.69
C VAL A 25 29.54 2.29 54.89
N GLY A 26 28.45 2.70 55.55
CA GLY A 26 27.17 2.98 54.89
C GLY A 26 27.24 4.13 53.89
N ALA A 27 27.89 5.25 54.27
CA ALA A 27 28.12 6.40 53.41
C ALA A 27 29.02 6.05 52.22
N GLY A 28 30.10 5.30 52.47
CA GLY A 28 30.99 4.78 51.43
C GLY A 28 30.26 3.87 50.44
N ALA A 29 29.47 2.92 50.93
CA ALA A 29 28.67 2.02 50.10
C ALA A 29 27.62 2.78 49.25
N ALA A 30 27.00 3.82 49.82
CA ALA A 30 26.05 4.68 49.09
C ALA A 30 26.74 5.51 48.00
N MET A 31 27.93 6.07 48.27
CA MET A 31 28.74 6.79 47.29
C MET A 31 29.20 5.86 46.16
N LEU A 32 29.67 4.65 46.48
CA LEU A 32 30.04 3.65 45.49
C LEU A 32 28.86 3.25 44.61
N ARG A 33 27.67 3.05 45.20
CA ARG A 33 26.45 2.75 44.45
C ARG A 33 26.09 3.87 43.46
N LYS A 34 26.11 5.12 43.91
CA LYS A 34 25.85 6.28 43.03
C LYS A 34 26.93 6.44 41.95
N GLY A 35 28.20 6.22 42.31
CA GLY A 35 29.33 6.23 41.39
C GLY A 35 29.18 5.16 40.30
N MET A 36 28.81 3.94 40.68
CA MET A 36 28.57 2.84 39.73
C MET A 36 27.39 3.11 38.81
N GLN A 37 26.29 3.69 39.32
CA GLN A 37 25.16 4.13 38.50
C GLN A 37 25.59 5.20 37.48
N GLY A 38 26.34 6.22 37.92
CA GLY A 38 26.89 7.25 37.05
C GLY A 38 27.84 6.69 35.98
N ALA A 39 28.74 5.79 36.37
CA ALA A 39 29.66 5.12 35.46
C ALA A 39 28.92 4.27 34.41
N MET A 40 27.88 3.52 34.80
CA MET A 40 27.05 2.77 33.85
C MET A 40 26.33 3.69 32.85
N ILE A 41 25.81 4.83 33.30
CA ILE A 41 25.15 5.82 32.43
C ILE A 41 26.16 6.40 31.43
N LEU A 42 27.35 6.80 31.91
CA LEU A 42 28.43 7.30 31.04
C LEU A 42 28.89 6.25 30.04
N PHE A 43 29.00 4.98 30.47
CA PHE A 43 29.35 3.87 29.60
C PHE A 43 28.30 3.68 28.49
N ARG A 44 27.01 3.62 28.85
CA ARG A 44 25.91 3.52 27.87
C ARG A 44 25.92 4.69 26.89
N ARG A 45 26.21 5.91 27.36
CA ARG A 45 26.22 7.12 26.51
C ARG A 45 27.43 7.18 25.57
N HIS A 46 28.60 6.67 25.95
CA HIS A 46 29.83 6.82 25.19
C HIS A 46 30.25 5.60 24.38
N TYR A 47 29.79 4.40 24.75
CA TYR A 47 30.22 3.13 24.16
C TYR A 47 29.08 2.30 23.57
N MET A 48 27.84 2.77 23.66
CA MET A 48 26.69 2.12 23.05
C MET A 48 25.93 3.12 22.18
N ILE A 49 25.26 2.60 21.16
CA ILE A 49 24.27 3.35 20.39
C ILE A 49 22.91 2.70 20.64
N THR A 50 21.86 3.51 20.67
CA THR A 50 20.47 3.07 20.69
C THR A 50 19.74 3.67 19.49
N LEU A 51 19.10 2.84 18.68
CA LEU A 51 18.11 3.25 17.67
C LEU A 51 16.72 3.04 18.27
N GLU A 52 15.85 4.04 18.17
CA GLU A 52 14.44 3.94 18.55
C GLU A 52 13.55 4.03 17.32
N VAL A 53 12.62 3.08 17.19
CA VAL A 53 11.63 3.03 16.11
C VAL A 53 10.24 3.03 16.74
N PRO A 54 9.46 4.12 16.62
CA PRO A 54 8.10 4.20 17.14
C PRO A 54 7.10 3.45 16.25
N CYS A 55 5.98 3.01 16.82
CA CYS A 55 4.94 2.26 16.08
C CYS A 55 4.30 3.04 14.92
N ARG A 56 4.39 4.37 14.92
CA ARG A 56 3.93 5.24 13.82
C ARG A 56 4.81 5.15 12.58
N ASP A 57 6.07 4.75 12.73
CA ASP A 57 6.98 4.66 11.60
C ASP A 57 6.68 3.40 10.77
N LYS A 58 6.71 3.52 9.44
CA LYS A 58 6.48 2.38 8.53
C LYS A 58 7.47 1.24 8.75
N SER A 59 8.70 1.56 9.16
CA SER A 59 9.76 0.59 9.42
C SER A 59 9.51 -0.26 10.66
N TYR A 60 8.58 0.12 11.56
CA TYR A 60 8.26 -0.66 12.76
C TYR A 60 7.84 -2.09 12.41
N GLN A 61 6.89 -2.24 11.48
CA GLN A 61 6.38 -3.54 11.06
C GLN A 61 7.45 -4.37 10.32
N TRP A 62 8.25 -3.72 9.47
CA TRP A 62 9.35 -4.39 8.77
C TRP A 62 10.40 -4.90 9.76
N LEU A 63 10.72 -4.08 10.76
CA LEU A 63 11.70 -4.40 11.78
C LEU A 63 11.22 -5.56 12.66
N LEU A 64 9.94 -5.57 13.09
CA LEU A 64 9.38 -6.69 13.83
C LEU A 64 9.43 -7.99 13.04
N GLN A 65 9.05 -7.98 11.75
CA GLN A 65 9.16 -9.17 10.88
C GLN A 65 10.60 -9.65 10.73
N TRP A 66 11.56 -8.72 10.61
CA TRP A 66 12.98 -9.05 10.54
C TRP A 66 13.49 -9.65 11.86
N ILE A 67 13.15 -9.06 13.01
CA ILE A 67 13.49 -9.60 14.33
C ILE A 67 12.85 -10.97 14.51
N THR A 68 11.62 -11.18 14.07
CA THR A 68 10.98 -12.50 14.10
C THR A 68 11.75 -13.52 13.28
N GLN A 69 12.08 -13.20 12.03
CA GLN A 69 12.74 -14.17 11.16
C GLN A 69 14.19 -14.47 11.55
N LYS A 70 14.93 -13.45 12.00
CA LYS A 70 16.36 -13.54 12.31
C LYS A 70 16.66 -13.78 13.79
N GLY A 71 15.87 -13.17 14.67
CA GLY A 71 16.04 -13.20 16.13
C GLY A 71 15.12 -14.18 16.86
N ALA A 72 13.86 -14.37 16.43
CA ALA A 72 12.91 -15.15 17.23
C ALA A 72 13.19 -16.66 17.30
N ARG A 73 14.15 -17.18 16.52
CA ARG A 73 14.68 -18.54 16.72
C ARG A 73 15.41 -18.71 18.06
N GLN A 74 15.82 -17.61 18.71
CA GLN A 74 16.56 -17.63 19.97
C GLN A 74 15.83 -16.90 21.12
N THR A 75 14.73 -16.20 20.87
CA THR A 75 13.99 -15.46 21.90
C THR A 75 13.08 -16.39 22.69
N GLN A 76 13.13 -16.30 24.02
CA GLN A 76 12.33 -17.13 24.94
C GLN A 76 10.91 -16.58 25.16
N HIS A 77 10.71 -15.27 24.99
CA HIS A 77 9.40 -14.64 25.21
C HIS A 77 8.74 -14.27 23.88
N LEU A 78 7.66 -14.98 23.56
CA LEU A 78 6.93 -14.84 22.31
C LEU A 78 5.52 -14.32 22.59
N SER A 79 5.05 -13.47 21.68
CA SER A 79 3.64 -13.09 21.55
C SER A 79 3.11 -13.67 20.24
N VAL A 80 1.82 -13.96 20.19
CA VAL A 80 1.18 -14.52 19.00
C VAL A 80 0.43 -13.41 18.28
N GLU A 81 0.72 -13.26 17.00
CA GLU A 81 -0.10 -12.51 16.07
C GLU A 81 -0.94 -13.51 15.27
N THR A 82 -2.26 -13.48 15.49
CA THR A 82 -3.19 -14.38 14.80
C THR A 82 -3.80 -13.66 13.61
N SER A 83 -3.42 -14.08 12.41
CA SER A 83 -4.17 -13.73 11.20
C SER A 83 -5.37 -14.67 11.09
N PHE A 84 -6.54 -14.16 11.44
CA PHE A 84 -7.81 -14.86 11.34
C PHE A 84 -8.57 -14.38 10.10
N GLU A 85 -8.67 -15.22 9.08
CA GLU A 85 -9.47 -14.96 7.88
C GLU A 85 -10.67 -15.92 7.91
N GLN A 86 -11.80 -15.44 8.43
CA GLN A 86 -13.07 -16.15 8.33
C GLN A 86 -13.80 -15.64 7.09
N ARG A 87 -14.05 -16.55 6.15
CA ARG A 87 -14.91 -16.28 5.00
C ARG A 87 -16.37 -16.33 5.44
N ASP A 88 -17.23 -15.59 4.76
CA ASP A 88 -18.69 -15.59 4.97
C ASP A 88 -19.31 -16.99 4.83
N THR A 89 -18.62 -17.91 4.15
CA THR A 89 -18.99 -19.32 4.03
C THR A 89 -18.72 -20.15 5.31
N GLY A 90 -18.25 -19.53 6.39
CA GLY A 90 -17.85 -20.21 7.63
C GLY A 90 -16.47 -20.89 7.56
N HIS A 91 -15.77 -20.83 6.43
CA HIS A 91 -14.42 -21.38 6.32
C HIS A 91 -13.43 -20.46 7.02
N VAL A 92 -12.78 -20.99 8.05
CA VAL A 92 -11.78 -20.26 8.83
C VAL A 92 -10.39 -20.69 8.38
N LYS A 93 -9.61 -19.71 7.91
CA LYS A 93 -8.18 -19.87 7.69
C LYS A 93 -7.44 -19.08 8.76
N THR A 94 -6.77 -19.79 9.67
CA THR A 94 -5.92 -19.18 10.69
C THR A 94 -4.45 -19.35 10.34
N ARG A 95 -3.68 -18.31 10.59
CA ARG A 95 -2.23 -18.36 10.61
C ARG A 95 -1.74 -17.72 11.90
N TYR A 96 -0.82 -18.41 12.57
CA TYR A 96 -0.19 -17.93 13.79
C TYR A 96 1.24 -17.56 13.45
N ASP A 97 1.57 -16.27 13.56
CA ASP A 97 2.92 -15.77 13.45
C ASP A 97 3.42 -15.43 14.86
N PHE A 98 4.58 -15.97 15.24
CA PHE A 98 5.20 -15.67 16.53
C PHE A 98 6.05 -14.42 16.40
N ILE A 99 5.82 -13.43 17.26
CA ILE A 99 6.61 -12.20 17.33
C ILE A 99 7.26 -12.07 18.71
N PRO A 100 8.37 -11.34 18.86
CA PRO A 100 8.92 -11.05 20.18
C PRO A 100 7.89 -10.35 21.07
N SER A 101 7.69 -10.84 22.29
CA SER A 101 6.80 -10.19 23.25
C SER A 101 7.32 -8.81 23.67
N VAL A 102 6.48 -8.03 24.35
CA VAL A 102 6.93 -6.82 25.08
C VAL A 102 7.99 -7.25 26.11
N GLY A 103 9.06 -6.47 26.24
CA GLY A 103 10.21 -6.73 27.09
C GLY A 103 11.56 -6.66 26.37
N THR A 104 12.60 -7.04 27.10
CA THR A 104 13.99 -7.05 26.62
C THR A 104 14.35 -8.42 26.04
N HIS A 105 14.96 -8.41 24.86
CA HIS A 105 15.51 -9.55 24.15
C HIS A 105 16.96 -9.27 23.76
N ILE A 106 17.73 -10.33 23.51
CA ILE A 106 19.12 -10.22 23.06
C ILE A 106 19.26 -11.07 21.80
N MET A 107 19.91 -10.52 20.78
CA MET A 107 20.21 -11.22 19.54
C MET A 107 21.63 -10.95 19.07
N TRP A 108 22.22 -11.91 18.36
CA TRP A 108 23.53 -11.76 17.72
C TRP A 108 23.37 -11.39 16.24
N TYR A 109 23.99 -10.30 15.81
CA TYR A 109 23.94 -9.88 14.41
C TYR A 109 25.25 -9.20 13.98
N SER A 110 25.77 -9.59 12.81
CA SER A 110 26.97 -9.01 12.18
C SER A 110 28.19 -8.89 13.10
N GLY A 111 28.38 -9.85 14.02
CA GLY A 111 29.53 -9.88 14.94
C GLY A 111 29.35 -9.07 16.23
N THR A 112 28.13 -8.65 16.58
CA THR A 112 27.83 -7.89 17.81
C THR A 112 26.51 -8.33 18.44
N TRP A 113 26.45 -8.27 19.78
CA TRP A 113 25.21 -8.43 20.54
C TRP A 113 24.37 -7.17 20.46
N ILE A 114 23.10 -7.34 20.11
CA ILE A 114 22.09 -6.28 20.07
C ILE A 114 21.02 -6.60 21.11
N LYS A 115 20.84 -5.69 22.06
CA LYS A 115 19.71 -5.68 22.98
C LYS A 115 18.51 -5.05 22.26
N VAL A 116 17.43 -5.80 22.12
CA VAL A 116 16.15 -5.36 21.56
C VAL A 116 15.19 -5.14 22.71
N ASP A 117 14.71 -3.94 22.92
CA ASP A 117 13.75 -3.63 23.99
C ASP A 117 12.45 -3.15 23.36
N ARG A 118 11.37 -3.91 23.55
CA ARG A 118 10.03 -3.55 23.09
C ARG A 118 9.24 -3.03 24.28
N ALA A 119 8.87 -1.76 24.26
CA ALA A 119 8.09 -1.13 25.31
C ALA A 119 6.69 -0.76 24.80
N ARG A 120 5.71 -0.84 25.70
CA ARG A 120 4.34 -0.39 25.47
C ARG A 120 4.00 0.65 26.54
N GLU A 121 3.62 1.84 26.12
CA GLU A 121 3.24 2.92 27.01
C GLU A 121 1.77 2.79 27.39
N GLN A 122 1.48 2.71 28.69
CA GLN A 122 0.14 2.38 29.20
C GLN A 122 -0.82 3.59 29.25
N HIS A 123 -0.30 4.82 29.17
CA HIS A 123 -1.08 6.05 29.44
C HIS A 123 -1.45 6.85 28.19
N THR A 124 -0.88 6.51 27.02
CA THR A 124 -1.14 7.20 25.75
C THR A 124 -1.76 6.22 24.76
N LEU A 125 -3.05 6.39 24.50
CA LEU A 125 -3.73 5.73 23.39
C LEU A 125 -3.56 6.59 22.14
N ASP A 126 -3.15 5.99 21.03
CA ASP A 126 -3.20 6.69 19.75
C ASP A 126 -4.68 6.86 19.36
N LEU A 127 -5.15 8.11 19.32
CA LEU A 127 -6.53 8.49 19.00
C LEU A 127 -7.02 7.90 17.66
N HIS A 128 -6.11 7.57 16.74
CA HIS A 128 -6.45 7.09 15.40
C HIS A 128 -6.56 5.56 15.29
N MET A 129 -5.87 4.82 16.15
CA MET A 129 -5.72 3.36 16.04
C MET A 129 -6.38 2.60 17.20
N GLY A 130 -6.62 3.25 18.34
CA GLY A 130 -7.10 2.59 19.56
C GLY A 130 -6.10 1.58 20.14
N VAL A 131 -4.85 1.58 19.64
CA VAL A 131 -3.76 0.72 20.09
C VAL A 131 -2.86 1.53 21.03
N PRO A 132 -2.39 0.94 22.15
CA PRO A 132 -1.41 1.60 23.01
C PRO A 132 -0.12 1.91 22.24
N TRP A 133 0.51 3.03 22.55
CA TRP A 133 1.76 3.43 21.91
C TRP A 133 2.88 2.41 22.17
N GLU A 134 3.51 1.92 21.10
CA GLU A 134 4.59 0.94 21.19
C GLU A 134 5.88 1.47 20.57
N THR A 135 7.02 1.08 21.15
CA THR A 135 8.35 1.44 20.65
C THR A 135 9.26 0.23 20.69
N VAL A 136 10.16 0.14 19.70
CA VAL A 136 11.25 -0.85 19.67
C VAL A 136 12.57 -0.10 19.70
N GLN A 137 13.41 -0.43 20.69
CA GLN A 137 14.75 0.11 20.86
C GLN A 137 15.81 -0.96 20.60
N LEU A 138 16.75 -0.69 19.70
CA LEU A 138 17.89 -1.55 19.39
C LEU A 138 19.17 -0.93 19.95
N THR A 139 19.74 -1.53 20.99
CA THR A 139 20.98 -1.07 21.62
C THR A 139 22.13 -2.02 21.30
N ALA A 140 23.18 -1.52 20.66
CA ALA A 140 24.35 -2.30 20.29
C ALA A 140 25.63 -1.67 20.85
N PHE A 141 26.67 -2.50 21.04
CA PHE A 141 28.00 -2.01 21.41
C PHE A 141 28.69 -1.32 20.24
N GLY A 142 29.45 -0.26 20.55
CA GLY A 142 30.23 0.50 19.57
C GLY A 142 29.56 1.79 19.10
N ARG A 143 30.20 2.43 18.11
CA ARG A 143 29.77 3.74 17.56
C ARG A 143 29.35 3.69 16.09
N ASN A 144 29.27 2.49 15.50
CA ASN A 144 29.02 2.34 14.08
C ASN A 144 27.52 2.39 13.77
N LYS A 145 27.05 3.54 13.26
CA LYS A 145 25.65 3.73 12.82
C LYS A 145 25.28 2.88 11.59
N ASN A 146 26.26 2.46 10.79
CA ASN A 146 26.00 1.68 9.57
C ASN A 146 25.38 0.31 9.87
N LEU A 147 25.58 -0.21 11.09
CA LEU A 147 24.92 -1.43 11.56
C LEU A 147 23.40 -1.30 11.47
N TYR A 148 22.84 -0.18 11.94
CA TYR A 148 21.40 0.06 11.97
C TYR A 148 20.83 0.30 10.57
N PHE A 149 21.56 1.04 9.72
CA PHE A 149 21.17 1.20 8.31
C PHE A 149 21.07 -0.15 7.62
N LYS A 150 22.03 -1.05 7.86
CA LYS A 150 21.99 -2.42 7.30
C LYS A 150 20.81 -3.23 7.81
N ILE A 151 20.49 -3.15 9.11
CA ILE A 151 19.31 -3.83 9.70
C ILE A 151 18.01 -3.31 9.07
N LEU A 152 17.84 -1.99 9.00
CA LEU A 152 16.65 -1.38 8.42
C LEU A 152 16.51 -1.71 6.93
N GLU A 153 17.62 -1.74 6.19
CA GLU A 153 17.62 -2.09 4.77
C GLU A 153 17.30 -3.58 4.55
N GLU A 154 17.86 -4.49 5.35
CA GLU A 154 17.48 -5.91 5.31
C GLU A 154 16.01 -6.13 5.69
N ALA A 155 15.51 -5.41 6.70
CA ALA A 155 14.11 -5.45 7.11
C ALA A 155 13.18 -4.96 5.99
N ARG A 156 13.55 -3.85 5.34
CA ARG A 156 12.86 -3.32 4.16
C ARG A 156 12.85 -4.33 3.02
N GLN A 157 13.99 -4.93 2.69
CA GLN A 157 14.10 -5.95 1.64
C GLN A 157 13.27 -7.20 1.94
N LEU A 158 13.24 -7.65 3.20
CA LEU A 158 12.40 -8.77 3.62
C LEU A 158 10.90 -8.46 3.45
N ALA A 159 10.48 -7.28 3.88
CA ALA A 159 9.10 -6.82 3.71
C ALA A 159 8.75 -6.69 2.22
N LEU A 160 9.65 -6.14 1.41
CA LEU A 160 9.48 -6.03 -0.03
C LEU A 160 9.37 -7.39 -0.70
N LYS A 161 10.20 -8.36 -0.34
CA LYS A 161 10.12 -9.72 -0.90
C LYS A 161 8.77 -10.40 -0.64
N ASN A 162 8.14 -10.13 0.51
CA ASN A 162 6.81 -10.65 0.82
C ASN A 162 5.69 -9.98 0.00
N THR A 163 5.93 -8.75 -0.47
CA THR A 163 5.01 -7.95 -1.29
C THR A 163 5.41 -7.95 -2.78
N GLU A 164 6.57 -8.51 -3.12
CA GLU A 164 7.09 -8.64 -4.48
C GLU A 164 6.10 -9.45 -5.32
N GLY A 165 5.85 -8.98 -6.54
CA GLY A 165 4.86 -9.63 -7.40
C GLY A 165 3.40 -9.43 -6.96
N LYS A 166 3.10 -8.53 -6.01
CA LYS A 166 1.74 -8.20 -5.60
C LYS A 166 1.39 -6.73 -5.86
N THR A 167 0.11 -6.48 -6.11
CA THR A 167 -0.48 -5.14 -6.25
C THR A 167 -1.30 -4.86 -5.00
N ILE A 168 -0.99 -3.75 -4.31
CA ILE A 168 -1.73 -3.30 -3.14
C ILE A 168 -2.90 -2.44 -3.60
N MET A 169 -4.11 -2.78 -3.16
CA MET A 169 -5.29 -1.95 -3.36
C MET A 169 -5.46 -1.07 -2.13
N TYR A 170 -5.77 0.21 -2.33
CA TYR A 170 -6.14 1.15 -1.29
C TYR A 170 -7.57 1.62 -1.55
N THR A 171 -8.34 1.80 -0.48
CA THR A 171 -9.65 2.41 -0.50
C THR A 171 -9.68 3.61 0.44
N ALA A 172 -10.52 4.60 0.15
CA ALA A 172 -10.74 5.72 1.03
C ALA A 172 -11.60 5.28 2.23
N MET A 173 -11.11 5.50 3.45
CA MET A 173 -11.87 5.31 4.68
C MET A 173 -11.83 6.60 5.49
N GLY A 174 -12.94 7.34 5.49
CA GLY A 174 -12.91 8.73 5.95
C GLY A 174 -11.89 9.54 5.13
N SER A 175 -11.02 10.29 5.80
CA SER A 175 -10.01 11.14 5.16
C SER A 175 -8.68 10.43 4.88
N GLU A 176 -8.58 9.12 5.08
CA GLU A 176 -7.32 8.38 4.93
C GLU A 176 -7.41 7.26 3.88
N TRP A 177 -6.28 6.96 3.25
CA TRP A 177 -6.12 5.76 2.43
C TRP A 177 -5.76 4.57 3.30
N ARG A 178 -6.55 3.50 3.21
CA ARG A 178 -6.26 2.24 3.90
C ARG A 178 -6.12 1.10 2.90
N PRO A 179 -5.14 0.20 3.08
CA PRO A 179 -5.07 -1.02 2.29
C PRO A 179 -6.41 -1.78 2.37
N PHE A 180 -6.94 -2.15 1.21
CA PHE A 180 -8.20 -2.87 1.10
C PHE A 180 -7.94 -4.32 0.70
N GLY A 181 -8.29 -5.23 1.60
CA GLY A 181 -8.06 -6.66 1.43
C GLY A 181 -6.58 -7.05 1.43
N HIS A 182 -6.30 -8.30 1.07
CA HIS A 182 -4.93 -8.79 0.94
C HIS A 182 -4.30 -8.33 -0.39
N PRO A 183 -2.97 -8.05 -0.42
CA PRO A 183 -2.28 -7.74 -1.66
C PRO A 183 -2.52 -8.82 -2.72
N ARG A 184 -3.02 -8.40 -3.89
CA ARG A 184 -3.42 -9.31 -4.97
C ARG A 184 -2.19 -9.71 -5.77
N LYS A 185 -2.13 -10.95 -6.26
CA LYS A 185 -1.08 -11.34 -7.21
C LYS A 185 -1.14 -10.41 -8.43
N ARG A 186 0.01 -9.97 -8.92
CA ARG A 186 0.09 -9.13 -10.13
C ARG A 186 -0.58 -9.86 -11.28
N ARG A 187 -1.50 -9.15 -11.94
CA ARG A 187 -2.10 -9.62 -13.19
C ARG A 187 -1.11 -9.33 -14.31
N PRO A 188 -0.60 -10.34 -15.05
CA PRO A 188 0.32 -10.09 -16.16
C PRO A 188 -0.34 -9.18 -17.20
N ILE A 189 0.39 -8.19 -17.73
CA ILE A 189 -0.17 -7.23 -18.68
C ILE A 189 -0.77 -7.91 -19.92
N GLY A 190 -0.10 -8.95 -20.44
CA GLY A 190 -0.61 -9.74 -21.57
C GLY A 190 -1.89 -10.55 -21.29
N SER A 191 -2.37 -10.61 -20.04
CA SER A 191 -3.67 -11.21 -19.71
C SER A 191 -4.87 -10.33 -20.05
N VAL A 192 -4.63 -9.08 -20.39
CA VAL A 192 -5.66 -8.16 -20.90
C VAL A 192 -5.30 -7.87 -22.34
N VAL A 193 -6.08 -8.46 -23.25
CA VAL A 193 -5.85 -8.34 -24.69
C VAL A 193 -6.59 -7.10 -25.19
N LEU A 194 -5.86 -6.01 -25.36
CA LEU A 194 -6.35 -4.79 -26.01
C LEU A 194 -6.04 -4.82 -27.51
N ASP A 195 -6.53 -3.83 -28.25
CA ASP A 195 -6.22 -3.69 -29.66
C ASP A 195 -4.73 -3.38 -29.90
N GLN A 196 -4.27 -3.63 -31.12
CA GLN A 196 -2.85 -3.65 -31.45
C GLN A 196 -2.16 -2.32 -31.10
N GLY A 197 -1.13 -2.39 -30.25
CA GLY A 197 -0.31 -1.24 -29.86
C GLY A 197 -0.92 -0.35 -28.77
N VAL A 198 -2.17 -0.53 -28.37
CA VAL A 198 -2.81 0.30 -27.32
C VAL A 198 -2.11 0.10 -25.97
N SER A 199 -1.87 -1.15 -25.59
CA SER A 199 -1.19 -1.49 -24.34
C SER A 199 0.23 -0.92 -24.28
N GLU A 200 0.97 -1.05 -25.38
CA GLU A 200 2.35 -0.62 -25.51
C GLU A 200 2.47 0.90 -25.45
N ARG A 201 1.58 1.63 -26.14
CA ARG A 201 1.55 3.11 -26.09
C ARG A 201 1.37 3.61 -24.67
N ILE A 202 0.36 3.10 -23.95
CA ILE A 202 0.07 3.56 -22.58
C ILE A 202 1.21 3.19 -21.63
N LEU A 203 1.76 1.97 -21.75
CA LEU A 203 2.88 1.52 -20.92
C LEU A 203 4.14 2.35 -21.14
N LEU A 204 4.47 2.67 -22.39
CA LEU A 204 5.62 3.50 -22.75
C LEU A 204 5.47 4.92 -22.20
N ASP A 205 4.29 5.53 -22.36
CA ASP A 205 3.99 6.86 -21.83
C ASP A 205 4.11 6.90 -20.28
N CYS A 206 3.55 5.90 -19.59
CA CYS A 206 3.69 5.76 -18.14
C CYS A 206 5.16 5.66 -17.71
N ARG A 207 5.96 4.82 -18.40
CA ARG A 207 7.38 4.64 -18.11
C ARG A 207 8.19 5.90 -18.40
N GLU A 208 7.86 6.63 -19.46
CA GLU A 208 8.49 7.91 -19.79
C GLU A 208 8.20 8.96 -18.73
N PHE A 209 6.93 9.09 -18.31
CA PHE A 209 6.55 9.99 -17.23
C PHE A 209 7.34 9.69 -15.95
N ILE A 210 7.35 8.44 -15.50
CA ILE A 210 8.04 8.00 -14.27
C ILE A 210 9.55 8.29 -14.31
N LYS A 211 10.18 8.13 -15.47
CA LYS A 211 11.64 8.30 -15.63
C LYS A 211 12.10 9.75 -15.68
N ASN A 212 11.22 10.70 -16.00
CA ASN A 212 11.61 12.07 -16.32
C ASN A 212 11.08 13.14 -15.33
N PRO A 213 11.17 12.97 -13.99
CA PRO A 213 10.69 13.99 -13.05
C PRO A 213 11.42 15.33 -13.18
N GLN A 214 12.73 15.30 -13.46
CA GLN A 214 13.56 16.50 -13.58
C GLN A 214 13.10 17.41 -14.73
N TRP A 215 12.67 16.83 -15.86
CA TRP A 215 12.23 17.58 -17.03
C TRP A 215 11.04 18.50 -16.71
N TYR A 216 10.11 18.02 -15.87
CA TYR A 216 8.95 18.78 -15.39
C TYR A 216 9.38 19.88 -14.41
N SER A 217 10.24 19.53 -13.45
CA SER A 217 10.76 20.46 -12.44
C SER A 217 11.52 21.63 -13.07
N ASP A 218 12.42 21.36 -14.02
CA ASP A 218 13.22 22.38 -14.72
C ASP A 218 12.37 23.40 -15.49
N ARG A 219 11.14 23.01 -15.85
CA ARG A 219 10.20 23.84 -16.62
C ARG A 219 9.09 24.44 -15.77
N GLY A 220 9.09 24.17 -14.45
CA GLY A 220 8.01 24.60 -13.56
C GLY A 220 6.64 24.02 -13.91
N ILE A 221 6.61 22.88 -14.62
CA ILE A 221 5.36 22.20 -14.98
C ILE A 221 5.02 21.24 -13.85
N PRO A 222 3.78 21.26 -13.31
CA PRO A 222 3.37 20.31 -12.28
C PRO A 222 3.61 18.85 -12.73
N TYR A 223 4.32 18.08 -11.91
CA TYR A 223 4.67 16.70 -12.22
C TYR A 223 3.48 15.76 -12.00
N ARG A 224 2.55 15.75 -12.94
CA ARG A 224 1.31 14.96 -12.92
C ARG A 224 0.97 14.45 -14.32
N ARG A 225 0.29 13.31 -14.38
CA ARG A 225 -0.16 12.70 -15.65
C ARG A 225 -1.57 12.14 -15.51
N GLY A 226 -2.47 12.57 -16.39
CA GLY A 226 -3.85 12.11 -16.44
C GLY A 226 -4.16 11.24 -17.65
N TYR A 227 -4.77 10.09 -17.43
CA TYR A 227 -5.22 9.15 -18.46
C TYR A 227 -6.73 8.99 -18.43
N LEU A 228 -7.36 8.96 -19.60
CA LEU A 228 -8.78 8.67 -19.76
C LEU A 228 -8.97 7.46 -20.69
N LEU A 229 -9.49 6.36 -20.14
CA LEU A 229 -9.88 5.19 -20.91
C LEU A 229 -11.40 5.22 -21.11
N HIS A 230 -11.85 5.26 -22.36
CA HIS A 230 -13.27 5.33 -22.68
C HIS A 230 -13.71 4.25 -23.66
N GLY A 231 -14.97 3.82 -23.57
CA GLY A 231 -15.55 2.83 -24.47
C GLY A 231 -16.62 1.98 -23.79
N PRO A 232 -17.23 1.01 -24.49
CA PRO A 232 -18.34 0.23 -23.96
C PRO A 232 -18.00 -0.53 -22.67
N PRO A 233 -19.00 -0.87 -21.84
CA PRO A 233 -18.80 -1.73 -20.68
C PRO A 233 -18.27 -3.12 -21.11
N GLY A 234 -17.53 -3.79 -20.22
CA GLY A 234 -16.99 -5.13 -20.50
C GLY A 234 -15.78 -5.20 -21.46
N CYS A 235 -15.23 -4.06 -21.90
CA CYS A 235 -14.07 -4.03 -22.81
C CYS A 235 -12.70 -4.05 -22.13
N GLY A 236 -12.65 -4.19 -20.79
CA GLY A 236 -11.39 -4.43 -20.07
C GLY A 236 -10.66 -3.18 -19.56
N LYS A 237 -11.27 -1.99 -19.56
CA LYS A 237 -10.70 -0.73 -19.04
C LYS A 237 -10.06 -0.88 -17.64
N SER A 238 -10.85 -1.24 -16.62
CA SER A 238 -10.36 -1.43 -15.24
C SER A 238 -9.41 -2.63 -15.11
N SER A 239 -9.64 -3.68 -15.91
CA SER A 239 -8.76 -4.85 -15.96
C SER A 239 -7.36 -4.49 -16.45
N PHE A 240 -7.26 -3.65 -17.47
CA PHE A 240 -6.00 -3.16 -18.02
C PHE A 240 -5.25 -2.30 -17.01
N ILE A 241 -5.93 -1.36 -16.35
CA ILE A 241 -5.31 -0.51 -15.31
C ILE A 241 -4.74 -1.37 -14.18
N THR A 242 -5.47 -2.42 -13.77
CA THR A 242 -4.99 -3.36 -12.75
C THR A 242 -3.72 -4.09 -13.19
N ALA A 243 -3.65 -4.51 -14.45
CA ALA A 243 -2.49 -5.20 -14.99
C ALA A 243 -1.29 -4.25 -15.21
N LEU A 244 -1.56 -3.03 -15.69
CA LEU A 244 -0.60 -1.96 -15.85
C LEU A 244 0.06 -1.58 -14.52
N ALA A 245 -0.74 -1.38 -13.46
CA ALA A 245 -0.23 -1.10 -12.12
C ALA A 245 0.72 -2.20 -11.62
N GLY A 246 0.39 -3.47 -11.90
CA GLY A 246 1.28 -4.59 -11.61
C GLY A 246 2.60 -4.55 -12.38
N GLU A 247 2.56 -4.18 -13.67
CA GLU A 247 3.74 -4.09 -14.55
C GLU A 247 4.69 -2.95 -14.16
N ILE A 248 4.16 -1.81 -13.69
CA ILE A 248 4.97 -0.68 -13.21
C ILE A 248 5.27 -0.71 -11.71
N GLU A 249 4.81 -1.76 -11.01
CA GLU A 249 4.95 -1.97 -9.56
C GLU A 249 4.27 -0.93 -8.65
N PHE A 250 3.14 -0.38 -9.11
CA PHE A 250 2.38 0.63 -8.37
C PHE A 250 1.21 0.00 -7.60
N GLY A 251 0.85 0.62 -6.47
CA GLY A 251 -0.44 0.38 -5.82
C GLY A 251 -1.59 1.04 -6.58
N ILE A 252 -2.84 0.66 -6.26
CA ILE A 252 -4.04 1.28 -6.85
C ILE A 252 -4.89 1.87 -5.74
N CYS A 253 -5.12 3.17 -5.82
CA CYS A 253 -6.03 3.93 -4.97
C CYS A 253 -7.38 4.02 -5.67
N LEU A 254 -8.31 3.14 -5.29
CA LEU A 254 -9.65 3.11 -5.84
C LEU A 254 -10.49 4.20 -5.18
N LEU A 255 -11.02 5.13 -5.99
CA LEU A 255 -11.92 6.17 -5.51
C LEU A 255 -13.23 6.13 -6.29
N ASN A 256 -14.32 5.88 -5.57
CA ASN A 256 -15.66 5.96 -6.13
C ASN A 256 -16.28 7.33 -5.82
N LEU A 257 -16.48 8.15 -6.86
CA LEU A 257 -17.05 9.50 -6.73
C LEU A 257 -18.53 9.49 -6.31
N SER A 258 -19.20 8.34 -6.39
CA SER A 258 -20.59 8.16 -5.97
C SER A 258 -20.73 7.73 -4.49
N GLU A 259 -19.63 7.60 -3.75
CA GLU A 259 -19.65 7.27 -2.31
C GLU A 259 -20.45 8.31 -1.51
N ARG A 260 -21.35 7.84 -0.64
CA ARG A 260 -22.12 8.71 0.26
C ARG A 260 -21.17 9.34 1.29
N GLY A 261 -21.21 10.66 1.43
CA GLY A 261 -20.37 11.40 2.37
C GLY A 261 -18.98 11.76 1.83
N LEU A 262 -18.72 11.57 0.54
CA LEU A 262 -17.56 12.15 -0.13
C LEU A 262 -17.87 13.62 -0.49
N THR A 263 -17.15 14.55 0.14
CA THR A 263 -17.25 16.01 -0.09
C THR A 263 -16.09 16.49 -0.96
N ASP A 264 -16.16 17.72 -1.49
CA ASP A 264 -15.06 18.34 -2.25
C ASP A 264 -13.78 18.46 -1.41
N ASP A 265 -13.90 18.88 -0.15
CA ASP A 265 -12.74 18.99 0.76
C ASP A 265 -12.10 17.62 1.06
N ARG A 266 -12.94 16.60 1.28
CA ARG A 266 -12.48 15.23 1.53
C ARG A 266 -11.81 14.65 0.29
N LEU A 267 -12.39 14.88 -0.90
CA LEU A 267 -11.79 14.50 -2.17
C LEU A 267 -10.42 15.15 -2.36
N ASN A 268 -10.33 16.47 -2.17
CA ASN A 268 -9.08 17.21 -2.31
C ASN A 268 -8.01 16.69 -1.34
N HIS A 269 -8.40 16.47 -0.07
CA HIS A 269 -7.52 15.87 0.91
C HIS A 269 -7.03 14.48 0.49
N LEU A 270 -7.94 13.56 0.10
CA LEU A 270 -7.59 12.21 -0.35
C LEU A 270 -6.65 12.22 -1.55
N MET A 271 -6.88 13.10 -2.53
CA MET A 271 -5.99 13.25 -3.67
C MET A 271 -4.57 13.63 -3.20
N ASN A 272 -4.46 14.53 -2.22
CA ASN A 272 -3.17 15.01 -1.70
C ASN A 272 -2.43 14.01 -0.81
N VAL A 273 -3.14 13.21 -0.02
CA VAL A 273 -2.54 12.20 0.88
C VAL A 273 -2.40 10.81 0.24
N ALA A 274 -2.51 10.72 -1.08
CA ALA A 274 -2.32 9.47 -1.81
C ALA A 274 -0.93 8.86 -1.52
N PRO A 275 -0.84 7.55 -1.24
CA PRO A 275 0.44 6.87 -1.08
C PRO A 275 1.38 7.11 -2.28
N GLN A 276 2.68 7.23 -2.02
CA GLN A 276 3.70 7.26 -3.07
C GLN A 276 3.66 5.98 -3.92
N GLN A 277 4.06 6.09 -5.20
CA GLN A 277 4.05 4.97 -6.17
C GLN A 277 2.67 4.29 -6.25
N SER A 278 1.62 5.10 -6.34
CA SER A 278 0.25 4.61 -6.55
C SER A 278 -0.40 5.28 -7.75
N ILE A 279 -1.32 4.55 -8.39
CA ILE A 279 -2.23 5.07 -9.39
C ILE A 279 -3.53 5.41 -8.68
N ILE A 280 -4.02 6.64 -8.85
CA ILE A 280 -5.39 6.98 -8.43
C ILE A 280 -6.34 6.58 -9.56
N LEU A 281 -7.26 5.68 -9.25
CA LEU A 281 -8.26 5.18 -10.18
C LEU A 281 -9.63 5.77 -9.83
N LEU A 282 -10.14 6.61 -10.73
CA LEU A 282 -11.50 7.14 -10.70
C LEU A 282 -12.37 6.31 -11.66
N GLU A 283 -13.19 5.41 -11.11
CA GLU A 283 -14.07 4.58 -11.93
C GLU A 283 -15.41 5.26 -12.24
N ASP A 284 -15.92 5.02 -13.46
CA ASP A 284 -17.25 5.43 -13.93
C ASP A 284 -17.56 6.90 -13.63
N ILE A 285 -16.65 7.78 -14.03
CA ILE A 285 -16.74 9.21 -13.72
C ILE A 285 -18.00 9.87 -14.31
N ASP A 286 -18.59 9.30 -15.36
CA ASP A 286 -19.86 9.77 -15.93
C ASP A 286 -21.07 9.51 -15.00
N ALA A 287 -21.09 8.39 -14.28
CA ALA A 287 -22.19 8.05 -13.37
C ALA A 287 -22.30 9.02 -12.20
N ALA A 288 -21.16 9.55 -11.73
CA ALA A 288 -21.10 10.47 -10.60
C ALA A 288 -21.87 11.78 -10.84
N PHE A 289 -21.99 12.21 -12.10
CA PHE A 289 -22.53 13.53 -12.47
C PHE A 289 -23.86 13.45 -13.25
N VAL A 290 -24.16 12.34 -13.94
CA VAL A 290 -25.34 12.22 -14.82
C VAL A 290 -26.63 11.88 -14.05
N SER A 291 -26.59 11.11 -12.96
CA SER A 291 -27.79 10.82 -12.12
C SER A 291 -28.37 12.05 -11.39
N ARG A 292 -27.96 13.27 -11.75
CA ARG A 292 -28.26 14.51 -11.02
C ARG A 292 -29.00 15.58 -11.84
N GLN A 293 -29.32 15.31 -13.11
CA GLN A 293 -29.97 16.29 -13.98
C GLN A 293 -31.47 16.08 -14.22
N ASP A 294 -32.06 14.90 -13.93
CA ASP A 294 -33.36 14.55 -14.54
C ASP A 294 -34.64 14.74 -13.72
N THR A 295 -34.62 15.10 -12.43
CA THR A 295 -35.89 15.41 -11.72
C THR A 295 -35.81 16.58 -10.72
N PRO A 296 -36.70 17.59 -10.80
CA PRO A 296 -36.83 18.67 -9.81
C PRO A 296 -37.07 18.17 -8.38
N GLN A 297 -37.73 17.01 -8.23
CA GLN A 297 -38.02 16.38 -6.93
C GLN A 297 -36.81 15.70 -6.27
N GLN A 298 -35.77 15.32 -7.03
CA GLN A 298 -34.53 14.81 -6.44
C GLN A 298 -33.61 15.96 -6.00
N LYS A 299 -33.65 17.12 -6.66
CA LYS A 299 -32.84 18.29 -6.26
C LYS A 299 -33.16 18.74 -4.82
N SER A 300 -34.43 18.77 -4.43
CA SER A 300 -34.85 19.17 -3.07
C SER A 300 -34.54 18.13 -1.99
N ALA A 301 -34.46 16.83 -2.31
CA ALA A 301 -34.02 15.78 -1.38
C ALA A 301 -32.49 15.76 -1.16
N TYR A 302 -31.74 16.38 -2.07
CA TYR A 302 -30.28 16.45 -2.03
C TYR A 302 -29.74 17.85 -1.69
N GLU A 303 -30.59 18.87 -1.60
CA GLU A 303 -30.25 20.19 -1.04
C GLU A 303 -29.82 20.03 0.43
N GLY A 304 -28.52 20.17 0.69
CA GLY A 304 -27.91 20.09 2.03
C GLY A 304 -26.92 18.93 2.23
N LEU A 305 -26.83 17.97 1.30
CA LEU A 305 -25.79 16.94 1.34
C LEU A 305 -24.52 17.45 0.65
N ASN A 306 -23.50 17.79 1.44
CA ASN A 306 -22.15 18.08 0.94
C ASN A 306 -21.66 16.85 0.14
N ARG A 307 -21.60 17.01 -1.19
CA ARG A 307 -21.23 15.95 -2.15
C ARG A 307 -20.18 16.49 -3.09
N VAL A 308 -19.45 15.58 -3.73
CA VAL A 308 -18.52 15.95 -4.80
C VAL A 308 -19.25 16.69 -5.90
N THR A 309 -18.79 17.91 -6.19
CA THR A 309 -19.23 18.74 -7.31
C THR A 309 -18.27 18.56 -8.49
N PHE A 310 -18.74 18.88 -9.71
CA PHE A 310 -17.88 18.83 -10.88
C PHE A 310 -16.71 19.81 -10.76
N SER A 311 -16.99 21.05 -10.32
CA SER A 311 -15.97 22.06 -10.02
C SER A 311 -14.98 21.59 -8.95
N GLY A 312 -15.46 20.89 -7.91
CA GLY A 312 -14.63 20.28 -6.88
C GLY A 312 -13.65 19.26 -7.45
N LEU A 313 -14.13 18.32 -8.27
CA LEU A 313 -13.27 17.35 -8.96
C LEU A 313 -12.23 18.05 -9.84
N LEU A 314 -12.63 19.06 -10.61
CA LEU A 314 -11.71 19.83 -11.45
C LEU A 314 -10.59 20.46 -10.62
N ASN A 315 -10.95 21.19 -9.56
CA ASN A 315 -10.00 21.81 -8.65
C ASN A 315 -9.06 20.80 -7.97
N CYS A 316 -9.51 19.56 -7.75
CA CYS A 316 -8.65 18.50 -7.20
C CYS A 316 -7.64 17.96 -8.22
N LEU A 317 -8.00 17.95 -9.51
CA LEU A 317 -7.12 17.48 -10.58
C LEU A 317 -6.06 18.52 -10.95
N ASP A 318 -6.42 19.80 -10.99
CA ASP A 318 -5.52 20.86 -11.47
C ASP A 318 -5.18 21.98 -10.49
N GLY A 319 -5.73 21.96 -9.29
CA GLY A 319 -5.56 23.02 -8.30
C GLY A 319 -4.11 23.24 -7.86
N VAL A 320 -3.85 24.47 -7.41
CA VAL A 320 -2.52 24.93 -6.95
C VAL A 320 -2.04 24.16 -5.71
N ALA A 321 -2.95 23.60 -4.93
CA ALA A 321 -2.65 22.81 -3.74
C ALA A 321 -2.42 21.31 -4.01
N SER A 322 -2.48 20.86 -5.28
CA SER A 322 -2.38 19.44 -5.62
C SER A 322 -0.95 18.92 -5.48
N THR A 323 -0.79 17.74 -4.86
CA THR A 323 0.53 17.11 -4.71
C THR A 323 1.12 16.61 -6.02
N GLU A 324 2.45 16.64 -6.10
CA GLU A 324 3.25 16.20 -7.25
C GLU A 324 3.45 14.67 -7.29
N ALA A 325 4.02 14.18 -8.40
CA ALA A 325 4.34 12.77 -8.64
C ALA A 325 3.11 11.85 -8.65
N ARG A 326 2.05 12.27 -9.37
CA ARG A 326 0.76 11.58 -9.40
C ARG A 326 0.40 11.10 -10.80
N ILE A 327 -0.07 9.85 -10.87
CA ILE A 327 -0.72 9.27 -12.04
C ILE A 327 -2.20 9.07 -11.72
N VAL A 328 -3.09 9.65 -12.53
CA VAL A 328 -4.54 9.50 -12.39
C VAL A 328 -5.09 8.78 -13.62
N PHE A 329 -5.81 7.68 -13.42
CA PHE A 329 -6.59 7.02 -14.44
C PHE A 329 -8.08 7.26 -14.19
N MET A 330 -8.77 7.68 -15.24
CA MET A 330 -10.22 7.81 -15.29
C MET A 330 -10.80 6.80 -16.26
N THR A 331 -11.90 6.17 -15.89
CA THR A 331 -12.68 5.31 -16.80
C THR A 331 -14.07 5.88 -17.02
N THR A 332 -14.55 5.81 -18.25
CA THR A 332 -15.94 6.17 -18.57
C THR A 332 -16.52 5.26 -19.64
N ASN A 333 -17.83 5.03 -19.58
CA ASN A 333 -18.54 4.31 -20.64
C ASN A 333 -19.06 5.27 -21.73
N TYR A 334 -19.23 6.55 -21.42
CA TYR A 334 -19.84 7.54 -22.31
C TYR A 334 -19.02 8.83 -22.33
N LEU A 335 -18.11 8.94 -23.31
CA LEU A 335 -17.25 10.12 -23.46
C LEU A 335 -18.06 11.41 -23.64
N ASP A 336 -19.18 11.34 -24.39
CA ASP A 336 -20.02 12.49 -24.73
C ASP A 336 -20.74 13.11 -23.51
N ARG A 337 -20.76 12.39 -22.37
CA ARG A 337 -21.34 12.89 -21.12
C ARG A 337 -20.35 13.70 -20.27
N LEU A 338 -19.08 13.72 -20.66
CA LEU A 338 -18.04 14.45 -19.92
C LEU A 338 -17.94 15.88 -20.44
N ASP A 339 -17.87 16.82 -19.51
CA ASP A 339 -17.64 18.23 -19.84
C ASP A 339 -16.24 18.38 -20.48
N PRO A 340 -16.13 19.10 -21.62
CA PRO A 340 -14.86 19.39 -22.29
C PRO A 340 -13.77 19.99 -21.39
N ALA A 341 -14.14 20.66 -20.30
CA ALA A 341 -13.22 21.20 -19.32
C ALA A 341 -12.44 20.10 -18.58
N LEU A 342 -13.03 18.93 -18.33
CA LEU A 342 -12.34 17.82 -17.65
C LEU A 342 -11.22 17.25 -18.52
N ILE A 343 -11.43 17.16 -19.83
CA ILE A 343 -10.55 16.48 -20.78
C ILE A 343 -9.46 17.37 -21.39
N ARG A 344 -9.21 18.54 -20.80
CA ARG A 344 -8.15 19.46 -21.25
C ARG A 344 -6.76 18.94 -20.87
N PRO A 345 -5.72 19.22 -21.68
CA PRO A 345 -4.33 18.93 -21.32
C PRO A 345 -3.96 19.51 -19.96
N GLY A 346 -3.19 18.76 -19.17
CA GLY A 346 -2.89 19.06 -17.77
C GLY A 346 -3.90 18.49 -16.76
N ARG A 347 -5.08 18.04 -17.20
CA ARG A 347 -6.03 17.20 -16.44
C ARG A 347 -6.12 15.80 -17.04
N VAL A 348 -6.28 15.72 -18.35
CA VAL A 348 -6.20 14.50 -19.16
C VAL A 348 -5.21 14.74 -20.28
N ASP A 349 -4.08 14.05 -20.23
CA ASP A 349 -3.00 14.18 -21.19
C ASP A 349 -3.06 13.11 -22.29
N MET A 350 -3.61 11.94 -21.96
CA MET A 350 -3.78 10.82 -22.89
C MET A 350 -5.22 10.28 -22.83
N LYS A 351 -5.86 10.20 -24.00
CA LYS A 351 -7.20 9.64 -24.19
C LYS A 351 -7.08 8.43 -25.09
N GLU A 352 -7.54 7.28 -24.62
CA GLU A 352 -7.50 6.04 -25.40
C GLU A 352 -8.88 5.37 -25.41
N TYR A 353 -9.29 4.97 -26.61
CA TYR A 353 -10.53 4.25 -26.85
C TYR A 353 -10.30 2.75 -26.69
N ILE A 354 -11.11 2.10 -25.84
CA ILE A 354 -11.10 0.65 -25.63
C ILE A 354 -12.48 0.11 -26.01
N GLY A 355 -12.56 -0.39 -27.24
CA GLY A 355 -13.79 -0.83 -27.88
C GLY A 355 -14.03 -2.35 -27.86
N HIS A 356 -14.98 -2.75 -28.70
CA HIS A 356 -15.26 -4.16 -29.02
C HIS A 356 -14.06 -4.87 -29.65
N CYS A 357 -14.07 -6.20 -29.63
CA CYS A 357 -12.95 -7.01 -30.10
C CYS A 357 -12.63 -6.75 -31.59
N SER A 358 -11.39 -6.39 -31.87
CA SER A 358 -10.82 -6.49 -33.22
C SER A 358 -10.49 -7.94 -33.57
N ARG A 359 -10.29 -8.22 -34.87
CA ARG A 359 -9.80 -9.54 -35.33
C ARG A 359 -8.54 -9.97 -34.59
N HIS A 360 -7.60 -9.04 -34.40
CA HIS A 360 -6.38 -9.26 -33.65
C HIS A 360 -6.67 -9.70 -32.20
N GLN A 361 -7.60 -9.02 -31.52
CA GLN A 361 -7.97 -9.38 -30.15
C GLN A 361 -8.59 -10.77 -30.06
N LEU A 362 -9.48 -11.13 -30.99
CA LEU A 362 -10.09 -12.46 -31.05
C LEU A 362 -9.03 -13.57 -31.20
N GLU A 363 -8.09 -13.40 -32.13
CA GLU A 363 -7.01 -14.35 -32.36
C GLU A 363 -6.09 -14.48 -31.14
N GLN A 364 -5.73 -13.38 -30.50
CA GLN A 364 -4.90 -13.38 -29.29
C GLN A 364 -5.61 -14.00 -28.09
N MET A 365 -6.90 -13.69 -27.90
CA MET A 365 -7.69 -14.29 -26.83
C MET A 365 -7.82 -15.80 -27.03
N PHE A 366 -8.10 -16.27 -28.25
CA PHE A 366 -8.22 -17.70 -28.54
C PHE A 366 -6.93 -18.45 -28.20
N ARG A 367 -5.77 -17.97 -28.68
CA ARG A 367 -4.45 -18.57 -28.40
C ARG A 367 -4.08 -18.59 -26.92
N ARG A 368 -4.64 -17.68 -26.13
CA ARG A 368 -4.41 -17.63 -24.69
C ARG A 368 -5.21 -18.67 -23.92
N PHE A 369 -6.42 -18.99 -24.39
CA PHE A 369 -7.29 -19.98 -23.76
C PHE A 369 -7.01 -21.40 -24.26
N TYR A 370 -6.69 -21.55 -25.54
CA TYR A 370 -6.44 -22.84 -26.18
C TYR A 370 -5.01 -22.90 -26.72
N THR A 371 -4.23 -23.85 -26.21
CA THR A 371 -2.85 -24.12 -26.64
C THR A 371 -2.79 -25.36 -27.52
N GLY A 372 -1.92 -25.39 -28.52
CA GLY A 372 -1.71 -26.55 -29.39
C GLY A 372 -1.02 -26.19 -30.71
N THR A 373 -0.64 -27.20 -31.50
CA THR A 373 0.00 -27.01 -32.82
C THR A 373 -0.91 -26.30 -33.82
N ASP A 374 -2.22 -26.55 -33.76
CA ASP A 374 -3.20 -25.98 -34.70
C ASP A 374 -3.85 -24.68 -34.19
N ALA A 375 -3.44 -24.20 -33.01
CA ALA A 375 -4.09 -23.07 -32.34
C ALA A 375 -3.96 -21.76 -33.13
N GLU A 376 -2.89 -21.57 -33.91
CA GLU A 376 -2.71 -20.37 -34.73
C GLU A 376 -3.72 -20.32 -35.89
N GLU A 377 -3.91 -21.44 -36.58
CA GLU A 377 -4.87 -21.52 -37.69
C GLU A 377 -6.31 -21.47 -37.17
N ASN A 378 -6.59 -22.23 -36.13
CA ASN A 378 -7.90 -22.25 -35.47
C ASN A 378 -8.29 -20.88 -34.89
N ALA A 379 -7.33 -20.11 -34.39
CA ALA A 379 -7.57 -18.73 -33.94
C ALA A 379 -8.04 -17.82 -35.09
N ARG A 380 -7.44 -17.96 -36.28
CA ARG A 380 -7.84 -17.19 -37.47
C ARG A 380 -9.23 -17.56 -37.93
N VAL A 381 -9.53 -18.86 -38.01
CA VAL A 381 -10.86 -19.36 -38.38
C VAL A 381 -11.92 -18.90 -37.38
N PHE A 382 -11.63 -18.98 -36.07
CA PHE A 382 -12.51 -18.45 -35.03
C PHE A 382 -12.81 -16.96 -35.23
N ALA A 383 -11.75 -16.15 -35.42
CA ALA A 383 -11.90 -14.72 -35.58
C ALA A 383 -12.69 -14.35 -36.86
N GLU A 384 -12.49 -15.10 -37.95
CA GLU A 384 -13.26 -14.92 -39.19
C GLU A 384 -14.74 -15.27 -39.02
N ARG A 385 -15.06 -16.38 -38.33
CA ARG A 385 -16.46 -16.75 -38.06
C ARG A 385 -17.18 -15.75 -37.16
N VAL A 386 -16.51 -15.27 -36.11
CA VAL A 386 -17.07 -14.22 -35.24
C VAL A 386 -17.29 -12.92 -36.01
N ALA A 387 -16.33 -12.54 -36.87
CA ALA A 387 -16.47 -11.34 -37.70
C ALA A 387 -17.57 -11.47 -38.77
N ALA A 388 -17.79 -12.67 -39.31
CA ALA A 388 -18.81 -12.95 -40.32
C ALA A 388 -20.25 -12.80 -39.80
N ASP A 389 -20.47 -12.96 -38.49
CA ASP A 389 -21.77 -12.76 -37.85
C ASP A 389 -22.20 -11.28 -37.84
N GLY A 390 -21.24 -10.34 -37.92
CA GLY A 390 -21.50 -8.91 -38.09
C GLY A 390 -21.96 -8.17 -36.84
N ARG A 391 -22.15 -8.86 -35.70
CA ARG A 391 -22.47 -8.24 -34.40
C ARG A 391 -21.21 -7.86 -33.63
N ASN A 392 -21.26 -6.73 -32.93
CA ASN A 392 -20.22 -6.33 -31.99
C ASN A 392 -20.13 -7.33 -30.83
N VAL A 393 -18.91 -7.61 -30.39
CA VAL A 393 -18.64 -8.51 -29.28
C VAL A 393 -17.63 -7.90 -28.32
N SER A 394 -17.90 -7.98 -27.03
CA SER A 394 -16.97 -7.54 -25.98
C SER A 394 -16.01 -8.67 -25.58
N PRO A 395 -14.78 -8.33 -25.14
CA PRO A 395 -13.87 -9.29 -24.52
C PRO A 395 -14.50 -10.06 -23.35
N ALA A 396 -15.39 -9.43 -22.57
CA ALA A 396 -16.12 -10.11 -21.49
C ALA A 396 -17.03 -11.25 -22.00
N GLN A 397 -17.75 -11.04 -23.11
CA GLN A 397 -18.58 -12.08 -23.73
C GLN A 397 -17.73 -13.24 -24.26
N ILE A 398 -16.61 -12.93 -24.95
CA ILE A 398 -15.67 -13.95 -25.42
C ILE A 398 -15.09 -14.76 -24.25
N GLN A 399 -14.68 -14.09 -23.18
CA GLN A 399 -14.19 -14.76 -21.98
C GLN A 399 -15.26 -15.66 -21.35
N GLY A 400 -16.51 -15.19 -21.27
CA GLY A 400 -17.64 -15.98 -20.78
C GLY A 400 -17.87 -17.24 -21.63
N TYR A 401 -17.85 -17.09 -22.95
CA TYR A 401 -17.98 -18.20 -23.90
C TYR A 401 -16.87 -19.25 -23.71
N PHE A 402 -15.59 -18.83 -23.67
CA PHE A 402 -14.48 -19.76 -23.41
C PHE A 402 -14.55 -20.40 -22.02
N MET A 403 -15.17 -19.74 -21.04
CA MET A 403 -15.39 -20.32 -19.71
C MET A 403 -16.45 -21.43 -19.69
N VAL A 404 -17.40 -21.42 -20.62
CA VAL A 404 -18.36 -22.53 -20.82
C VAL A 404 -17.66 -23.69 -21.52
N HIS A 405 -16.79 -23.40 -22.49
CA HIS A 405 -16.08 -24.38 -23.31
C HIS A 405 -14.63 -24.65 -22.86
N LYS A 406 -14.38 -24.67 -21.55
CA LYS A 406 -13.01 -24.82 -20.97
C LYS A 406 -12.28 -26.09 -21.40
N MET A 407 -13.03 -27.19 -21.53
CA MET A 407 -12.49 -28.53 -21.83
C MET A 407 -12.91 -29.03 -23.20
N SER A 408 -13.59 -28.19 -23.98
CA SER A 408 -13.99 -28.52 -25.35
C SER A 408 -12.77 -28.48 -26.26
N ASP A 409 -12.80 -29.28 -27.30
CA ASP A 409 -11.83 -29.21 -28.40
C ASP A 409 -11.99 -27.90 -29.19
N GLN A 410 -10.91 -27.48 -29.84
CA GLN A 410 -10.86 -26.21 -30.57
C GLN A 410 -11.89 -26.15 -31.70
N GLN A 411 -12.20 -27.28 -32.33
CA GLN A 411 -13.18 -27.34 -33.43
C GLN A 411 -14.60 -27.12 -32.93
N THR A 412 -15.00 -27.76 -31.82
CA THR A 412 -16.30 -27.52 -31.18
C THR A 412 -16.51 -26.06 -30.77
N VAL A 413 -15.45 -25.37 -30.32
CA VAL A 413 -15.50 -23.93 -29.98
C VAL A 413 -15.70 -23.08 -31.23
N ILE A 414 -15.12 -23.47 -32.35
CA ILE A 414 -15.24 -22.75 -33.63
C ILE A 414 -16.62 -23.00 -34.29
N ASP A 415 -17.18 -24.19 -34.11
CA ASP A 415 -18.48 -24.57 -34.66
C ASP A 415 -19.66 -23.96 -33.89
N ASN A 416 -19.49 -23.68 -32.59
CA ASN A 416 -20.55 -23.13 -31.73
C ASN A 416 -20.41 -21.62 -31.45
N VAL A 417 -19.82 -20.86 -32.37
CA VAL A 417 -19.56 -19.41 -32.22
C VAL A 417 -20.85 -18.60 -31.94
N HIS A 418 -22.01 -19.02 -32.45
CA HIS A 418 -23.28 -18.32 -32.19
C HIS A 418 -23.64 -18.24 -30.70
N GLY A 419 -23.18 -19.21 -29.89
CA GLY A 419 -23.42 -19.24 -28.44
C GLY A 419 -22.80 -18.07 -27.65
N ILE A 420 -21.90 -17.30 -28.28
CA ILE A 420 -21.30 -16.09 -27.68
C ILE A 420 -22.38 -15.05 -27.31
N TRP A 421 -23.43 -14.93 -28.14
CA TRP A 421 -24.49 -13.94 -27.94
C TRP A 421 -25.71 -14.49 -27.19
N ASP A 422 -25.80 -15.81 -27.02
CA ASP A 422 -26.90 -16.46 -26.30
C ASP A 422 -26.72 -16.39 -24.78
N SER A 423 -25.51 -16.03 -24.32
CA SER A 423 -25.11 -15.97 -22.91
C SER A 423 -25.36 -14.59 -22.26
N THR A 424 -26.16 -13.72 -22.89
CA THR A 424 -26.40 -12.34 -22.41
C THR A 424 -27.69 -12.19 -21.63
#